data_AF-A0AAD5DRV5-F1
#
_entry.id   AF-A0AAD5DRV5-F1
#
_cell.length_a   1.000
_cell.length_b   1.000
_cell.length_c   1.000
_cell.angle_alpha   90.00
_cell.angle_beta   90.00
_cell.angle_gamma   90.00
#
_symmetry.space_group_name_H-M   'P 1'
#
loop_
_entity.id
_entity.type
_entity.pdbx_description
1 polymer ?
#
loop_
_entity_poly.entity_id
_entity_poly.type
_entity_poly.pdbx_seq_one_letter_code
_entity_poly.pdbx_strand_id
1 'polypeptide(L)'
;MELKEALAVLQLPASALPTLTAEAVRKQYLRLALRTHPDKNPDPRAAERFAALGAAHAAVLGALAADAAAHDEQRRTATLLELLLRALAGEDVEAELRAAGEYRPPAAFGVDLAVPFDARVPQAPAGPTNAAADESQPDMQQALREMFEEEGLTEDGDPLASYELPLVREV
;
A
#
# COMPACT_ATOMS: atom_id res chain seq x y z
N MET A 1 0.44 -14.94 -16.56
CA MET A 1 -0.64 -15.69 -17.24
C MET A 1 -1.90 -14.88 -17.04
N GLU A 2 -2.55 -14.50 -18.12
CA GLU A 2 -3.68 -13.57 -18.10
C GLU A 2 -4.94 -14.23 -17.53
N LEU A 3 -5.83 -13.46 -16.90
CA LEU A 3 -7.06 -13.99 -16.30
C LEU A 3 -7.93 -14.72 -17.33
N LYS A 4 -8.03 -14.19 -18.56
CA LYS A 4 -8.78 -14.82 -19.66
C LYS A 4 -8.20 -16.18 -20.05
N GLU A 5 -6.88 -16.30 -20.07
CA GLU A 5 -6.18 -17.56 -20.36
C GLU A 5 -6.39 -18.56 -19.23
N ALA A 6 -6.33 -18.09 -17.98
CA ALA A 6 -6.59 -18.90 -16.78
C ALA A 6 -7.99 -19.54 -16.81
N LEU A 7 -9.00 -18.74 -17.15
CA LEU A 7 -10.39 -19.20 -17.28
C LEU A 7 -10.55 -20.21 -18.42
N ALA A 8 -9.89 -19.97 -19.56
CA ALA A 8 -9.90 -20.90 -20.68
C ALA A 8 -9.28 -22.26 -20.31
N VAL A 9 -8.15 -22.26 -19.58
CA VAL A 9 -7.50 -23.50 -19.09
C VAL A 9 -8.39 -24.26 -18.12
N LEU A 10 -9.09 -23.56 -17.22
CA LEU A 10 -10.06 -24.16 -16.29
C LEU A 10 -11.41 -24.51 -16.95
N GLN A 11 -11.58 -24.21 -18.24
CA GLN A 11 -12.82 -24.41 -18.99
C GLN A 11 -14.02 -23.72 -18.31
N LEU A 12 -13.78 -22.53 -17.77
CA LEU A 12 -14.81 -21.69 -17.16
C LEU A 12 -15.15 -20.55 -18.13
N PRO A 13 -16.44 -20.27 -18.37
CA PRO A 13 -16.82 -19.16 -19.23
C PRO A 13 -16.53 -17.84 -18.51
N ALA A 14 -16.00 -16.86 -19.24
CA ALA A 14 -15.77 -15.52 -18.71
C ALA A 14 -17.07 -14.85 -18.22
N SER A 15 -18.23 -15.25 -18.78
CA SER A 15 -19.54 -14.77 -18.34
C SER A 15 -19.93 -15.24 -16.93
N ALA A 16 -19.28 -16.27 -16.38
CA ALA A 16 -19.57 -16.76 -15.03
C ALA A 16 -18.84 -15.99 -13.93
N LEU A 17 -17.88 -15.12 -14.27
CA LEU A 17 -17.09 -14.32 -13.33
C LEU A 17 -17.89 -13.66 -12.19
N PRO A 18 -19.01 -12.94 -12.43
CA PRO A 18 -19.74 -12.25 -11.35
C PRO A 18 -20.43 -13.20 -10.36
N THR A 19 -20.58 -14.48 -10.70
CA THR A 19 -21.20 -15.50 -9.85
C THR A 19 -20.20 -16.56 -9.37
N LEU A 20 -18.93 -16.42 -9.75
CA LEU A 20 -17.93 -17.46 -9.57
C LEU A 20 -17.40 -17.44 -8.14
N THR A 21 -17.67 -18.51 -7.39
CA THR A 21 -17.15 -18.67 -6.02
C THR A 21 -15.83 -19.43 -6.01
N ALA A 22 -15.00 -19.19 -4.99
CA ALA A 22 -13.74 -19.92 -4.80
C ALA A 22 -13.96 -21.44 -4.73
N GLU A 23 -15.09 -21.90 -4.16
CA GLU A 23 -15.44 -23.32 -4.11
C GLU A 23 -15.73 -23.91 -5.49
N ALA A 24 -16.45 -23.18 -6.35
CA ALA A 24 -16.73 -23.60 -7.71
C ALA A 24 -15.43 -23.77 -8.53
N VAL A 25 -14.49 -22.84 -8.36
CA VAL A 25 -13.15 -22.90 -8.98
C VAL A 25 -12.38 -24.12 -8.50
N ARG A 26 -12.35 -24.38 -7.19
CA ARG A 26 -11.68 -25.56 -6.60
C ARG A 26 -12.28 -26.87 -7.10
N LYS A 27 -13.62 -26.95 -7.17
CA LYS A 27 -14.34 -28.14 -7.66
C LYS A 27 -14.01 -28.42 -9.12
N GLN A 28 -13.99 -27.39 -9.96
CA GLN A 28 -13.64 -27.51 -11.37
C GLN A 28 -12.18 -27.92 -11.56
N TYR A 29 -11.26 -27.31 -10.80
CA TYR A 29 -9.85 -27.68 -10.78
C TYR A 29 -9.67 -29.16 -10.43
N LEU A 30 -10.30 -29.63 -9.35
CA LEU A 30 -10.20 -31.03 -8.93
C LEU A 30 -10.69 -32.00 -10.01
N ARG A 31 -11.82 -31.66 -10.67
CA ARG A 31 -12.37 -32.47 -11.76
C ARG A 31 -11.41 -32.59 -12.95
N LEU A 32 -10.74 -31.48 -13.31
CA LEU A 32 -9.78 -31.45 -14.40
C LEU A 32 -8.46 -32.13 -14.01
N ALA A 33 -7.96 -31.86 -12.81
CA ALA A 33 -6.75 -32.45 -12.24
C ALA A 33 -6.81 -33.98 -12.23
N LEU A 34 -7.94 -34.56 -11.83
CA LEU A 34 -8.14 -36.02 -11.86
C LEU A 34 -8.12 -36.60 -13.28
N ARG A 35 -8.54 -35.82 -14.29
CA ARG A 35 -8.56 -36.23 -15.70
C ARG A 35 -7.22 -36.07 -16.39
N THR A 36 -6.43 -35.05 -16.04
CA THR A 36 -5.15 -34.72 -16.68
C THR A 36 -3.94 -35.18 -15.87
N HIS A 37 -4.14 -35.94 -14.78
CA HIS A 37 -3.05 -36.36 -13.91
C HIS A 37 -1.96 -37.14 -14.68
N PRO A 38 -0.67 -36.81 -14.51
CA PRO A 38 0.43 -37.41 -15.27
C PRO A 38 0.62 -38.91 -15.03
N ASP A 39 0.20 -39.41 -13.86
CA ASP A 39 0.25 -40.86 -13.54
C ASP A 39 -0.80 -41.69 -14.31
N LYS A 40 -1.94 -41.08 -14.64
CA LYS A 40 -3.07 -41.79 -15.29
C LYS A 40 -3.08 -41.62 -16.81
N ASN A 41 -2.37 -40.62 -17.33
CA ASN A 41 -2.25 -40.37 -18.76
C ASN A 41 -0.83 -40.65 -19.24
N PRO A 42 -0.65 -41.55 -20.23
CA PRO A 42 0.65 -41.87 -20.80
C PRO A 42 1.22 -40.77 -21.72
N ASP A 43 0.59 -39.58 -21.76
CA ASP A 43 1.01 -38.49 -22.63
C ASP A 43 2.11 -37.65 -21.94
N PRO A 44 3.29 -37.45 -22.56
CA PRO A 44 4.38 -36.66 -21.97
C PRO A 44 3.98 -35.20 -21.71
N ARG A 45 2.97 -34.66 -22.40
CA ARG A 45 2.43 -33.31 -22.18
C ARG A 45 1.42 -33.24 -21.04
N ALA A 46 1.11 -34.35 -20.37
CA ALA A 46 0.18 -34.36 -19.24
C ALA A 46 0.75 -33.57 -18.05
N ALA A 47 2.06 -33.69 -17.79
CA ALA A 47 2.74 -32.93 -16.75
C ALA A 47 2.68 -31.41 -16.98
N GLU A 48 2.96 -30.97 -18.22
CA GLU A 48 2.87 -29.56 -18.61
C GLU A 48 1.44 -29.02 -18.48
N ARG A 49 0.45 -29.80 -18.94
CA ARG A 49 -0.98 -29.44 -18.80
C ARG A 49 -1.43 -29.35 -17.35
N PHE A 50 -0.94 -30.25 -16.49
CA PHE A 50 -1.24 -30.22 -15.06
C PHE A 50 -0.61 -29.01 -14.38
N ALA A 51 0.65 -28.67 -14.72
CA ALA A 51 1.31 -27.47 -14.22
C ALA A 51 0.57 -26.19 -14.65
N ALA A 52 0.16 -26.11 -15.93
CA ALA A 52 -0.64 -25.01 -16.44
C ALA A 52 -2.00 -24.90 -15.73
N LEU A 53 -2.64 -26.03 -15.42
CA LEU A 53 -3.90 -26.07 -14.68
C LEU A 53 -3.73 -25.54 -13.23
N GLY A 54 -2.64 -25.90 -12.56
CA GLY A 54 -2.31 -25.39 -11.23
C GLY A 54 -2.06 -23.88 -11.22
N ALA A 55 -1.29 -23.38 -12.21
CA ALA A 55 -1.07 -21.95 -12.39
C ALA A 55 -2.38 -21.21 -12.65
N ALA A 56 -3.27 -21.78 -13.49
CA ALA A 56 -4.60 -21.24 -13.76
C ALA A 56 -5.48 -21.13 -12.53
N HIS A 57 -5.52 -22.18 -11.72
CA HIS A 57 -6.24 -22.17 -10.45
C HIS A 57 -5.74 -21.07 -9.50
N ALA A 58 -4.42 -20.93 -9.36
CA ALA A 58 -3.84 -19.91 -8.49
C ALA A 58 -4.16 -18.49 -8.98
N ALA A 59 -4.05 -18.24 -10.29
CA ALA A 59 -4.33 -16.93 -10.88
C ALA A 59 -5.81 -16.50 -10.69
N VAL A 60 -6.76 -17.41 -10.91
CA VAL A 60 -8.19 -17.10 -10.73
C VAL A 60 -8.53 -16.83 -9.26
N LEU A 61 -7.99 -17.62 -8.33
CA LEU A 61 -8.21 -17.37 -6.90
C LEU A 61 -7.60 -16.05 -6.43
N GLY A 62 -6.40 -15.71 -6.93
CA GLY A 62 -5.76 -14.42 -6.65
C GLY A 62 -6.60 -13.25 -7.15
N ALA A 63 -7.14 -13.35 -8.38
CA ALA A 63 -8.01 -12.31 -8.95
C ALA A 63 -9.31 -12.14 -8.15
N LEU A 64 -9.98 -13.23 -7.75
CA LEU A 64 -11.19 -13.17 -6.92
C LEU A 64 -10.92 -12.55 -5.54
N ALA A 65 -9.77 -12.86 -4.93
CA ALA A 65 -9.39 -12.26 -3.65
C ALA A 65 -9.08 -10.77 -3.77
N ALA A 66 -8.40 -10.36 -4.84
CA ALA A 66 -8.11 -8.96 -5.12
C ALA A 66 -9.41 -8.15 -5.37
N ASP A 67 -10.36 -8.71 -6.11
CA ASP A 67 -11.67 -8.11 -6.35
C ASP A 67 -12.48 -7.95 -5.06
N ALA A 68 -12.49 -8.99 -4.22
CA ALA A 68 -13.13 -8.92 -2.90
C ALA A 68 -12.49 -7.85 -2.00
N ALA A 69 -11.16 -7.76 -1.96
CA ALA A 69 -10.45 -6.75 -1.19
C ALA A 69 -10.74 -5.33 -1.70
N ALA A 70 -10.77 -5.12 -3.01
CA ALA A 70 -11.12 -3.84 -3.61
C ALA A 70 -12.56 -3.42 -3.27
N HIS A 71 -13.50 -4.37 -3.29
CA HIS A 71 -14.88 -4.13 -2.86
C HIS A 71 -14.99 -3.84 -1.36
N ASP A 72 -14.24 -4.54 -0.51
CA ASP A 72 -14.19 -4.28 0.92
C ASP A 72 -13.66 -2.87 1.22
N GLU A 73 -12.60 -2.47 0.53
CA GLU A 73 -12.04 -1.12 0.62
C GLU A 73 -13.04 -0.07 0.14
N GLN A 74 -13.66 -0.26 -1.03
CA GLN A 74 -14.71 0.64 -1.55
C GLN A 74 -15.86 0.81 -0.55
N ARG A 75 -16.33 -0.29 0.06
CA ARG A 75 -17.38 -0.25 1.09
C ARG A 75 -16.91 0.51 2.32
N ARG A 76 -15.69 0.27 2.79
CA ARG A 76 -15.12 0.98 3.93
C ARG A 76 -15.02 2.48 3.66
N THR A 77 -14.48 2.87 2.51
CA THR A 77 -14.37 4.29 2.11
C THR A 77 -15.75 4.93 2.02
N ALA A 78 -16.74 4.26 1.44
CA ALA A 78 -18.11 4.78 1.38
C ALA A 78 -18.70 5.01 2.77
N THR A 79 -18.54 4.06 3.70
CA THR A 79 -18.96 4.22 5.10
C THR A 79 -18.28 5.40 5.78
N LEU A 80 -16.97 5.58 5.58
CA LEU A 80 -16.23 6.69 6.18
C LEU A 80 -16.65 8.05 5.61
N LEU A 81 -16.92 8.13 4.30
CA LEU A 81 -17.43 9.34 3.67
C LEU A 81 -18.81 9.71 4.24
N GLU A 82 -19.67 8.73 4.48
CA GLU A 82 -20.97 8.95 5.11
C GLU A 82 -20.82 9.49 6.54
N LEU A 83 -19.94 8.88 7.36
CA LEU A 83 -19.64 9.34 8.71
C LEU A 83 -19.04 10.76 8.72
N LEU A 84 -18.15 11.06 7.77
CA LEU A 84 -17.55 12.39 7.62
C LEU A 84 -18.63 13.45 7.33
N LEU A 85 -19.55 13.17 6.40
CA LEU A 85 -20.62 14.11 6.07
C LEU A 85 -21.56 14.35 7.25
N ARG A 86 -21.88 13.32 8.04
CA ARG A 86 -22.65 13.44 9.27
C ARG A 86 -21.92 14.27 10.34
N ALA A 87 -20.63 14.03 10.54
CA ALA A 87 -19.80 14.81 11.45
C ALA A 87 -19.75 16.30 11.06
N LEU A 88 -19.61 16.60 9.76
CA LEU A 88 -19.64 17.97 9.24
C LEU A 88 -21.01 18.66 9.43
N ALA A 89 -22.09 17.89 9.50
CA ALA A 89 -23.41 18.39 9.86
C ALA A 89 -23.58 18.63 11.38
N GLY A 90 -22.56 18.31 12.19
CA GLY A 90 -22.56 18.49 13.64
C GLY A 90 -23.07 17.30 14.44
N GLU A 91 -23.24 16.12 13.82
CA GLU A 91 -23.60 14.90 14.53
C GLU A 91 -22.42 14.32 15.32
N ASP A 92 -22.68 13.72 16.48
CA ASP A 92 -21.69 12.95 17.22
C ASP A 92 -21.57 11.53 16.64
N VAL A 93 -20.46 11.27 15.95
CA VAL A 93 -20.14 10.00 15.29
C VAL A 93 -19.01 9.23 15.98
N GLU A 94 -18.60 9.62 17.20
CA GLU A 94 -17.39 9.08 17.86
C GLU A 94 -17.48 7.57 18.10
N ALA A 95 -18.67 7.07 18.47
CA ALA A 95 -18.89 5.65 18.71
C ALA A 95 -18.74 4.81 17.43
N GLU A 96 -19.16 5.34 16.28
CA GLU A 96 -19.19 4.65 15.00
C GLU A 96 -17.78 4.60 14.38
N LEU A 97 -17.03 5.70 14.46
CA LEU A 97 -15.61 5.74 14.09
C LEU A 97 -14.77 4.77 14.93
N ARG A 98 -15.06 4.68 16.25
CA ARG A 98 -14.40 3.71 17.14
C ARG A 98 -14.70 2.27 16.74
N ALA A 99 -15.94 1.98 16.37
CA ALA A 99 -16.34 0.65 15.89
C ALA A 99 -15.69 0.30 14.54
N ALA A 100 -15.46 1.28 13.68
CA ALA A 100 -14.75 1.10 12.40
C ALA A 100 -13.23 0.85 12.56
N GLY A 101 -12.69 0.99 13.79
CA GLY A 101 -11.30 0.67 14.11
C GLY A 101 -10.29 1.72 13.65
N GLU A 102 -10.73 2.95 13.37
CA GLU A 102 -9.84 4.01 12.92
C GLU A 102 -9.17 4.73 14.09
N TYR A 103 -7.84 4.77 14.01
CA TYR A 103 -6.90 5.27 15.00
C TYR A 103 -7.34 6.60 15.62
N ARG A 104 -7.46 6.62 16.95
CA ARG A 104 -7.51 7.88 17.69
C ARG A 104 -6.08 8.31 17.96
N PRO A 105 -5.65 9.46 17.45
CA PRO A 105 -4.38 9.96 17.88
C PRO A 105 -4.47 10.39 19.36
N PRO A 106 -3.34 10.39 20.11
CA PRO A 106 -3.30 10.76 21.52
C PRO A 106 -3.98 12.11 21.80
N ALA A 107 -4.42 12.35 23.04
CA ALA A 107 -5.03 13.63 23.41
C ALA A 107 -4.11 14.85 23.18
N ALA A 108 -2.80 14.62 23.07
CA ALA A 108 -1.79 15.64 22.73
C ALA A 108 -1.50 15.73 21.22
N PHE A 109 -2.24 15.02 20.37
CA PHE A 109 -2.06 15.07 18.93
C PHE A 109 -2.88 16.20 18.33
N GLY A 110 -2.17 17.08 17.64
CA GLY A 110 -2.67 18.33 17.13
C GLY A 110 -1.58 19.37 17.28
N VAL A 111 -1.62 20.38 16.42
CA VAL A 111 -0.85 21.60 16.63
C VAL A 111 -1.73 22.47 17.52
N ASP A 112 -1.22 22.88 18.69
CA ASP A 112 -1.92 23.87 19.50
C ASP A 112 -1.95 25.18 18.73
N LEU A 113 -3.09 25.49 18.10
CA LEU A 113 -3.29 26.70 17.32
C LEU A 113 -3.27 27.96 18.21
N ALA A 114 -3.36 27.81 19.54
CA ALA A 114 -3.17 28.90 20.48
C ALA A 114 -1.69 29.23 20.71
N VAL A 115 -0.78 28.32 20.37
CA VAL A 115 0.66 28.59 20.37
C VAL A 115 1.02 29.27 19.05
N PRO A 116 1.52 30.52 19.06
CA PRO A 116 2.01 31.13 17.85
C PRO A 116 3.18 30.31 17.32
N PHE A 117 3.13 29.99 16.03
CA PHE A 117 4.23 29.33 15.34
C PHE A 117 5.48 30.24 15.39
N ASP A 118 6.49 29.85 16.17
CA ASP A 118 7.80 30.51 16.21
C ASP A 118 8.84 29.60 15.54
N ALA A 119 9.41 30.07 14.42
CA ALA A 119 10.39 29.33 13.63
C ALA A 119 11.79 29.27 14.29
N ARG A 120 11.98 29.91 15.44
CA ARG A 120 13.25 29.90 16.18
C ARG A 120 13.38 28.59 16.95
N VAL A 121 14.29 27.71 16.53
CA VAL A 121 14.63 26.47 17.26
C VAL A 121 15.19 26.84 18.64
N PRO A 122 14.53 26.46 19.76
CA PRO A 122 15.13 26.61 21.07
C PRO A 122 16.28 25.61 21.17
N GLN A 123 17.52 26.08 21.35
CA GLN A 123 18.60 25.21 21.80
C GLN A 123 18.22 24.67 23.18
N ALA A 124 18.06 23.35 23.29
CA ALA A 124 17.75 22.71 24.57
C ALA A 124 18.85 23.05 25.60
N PRO A 125 18.50 23.41 26.85
CA PRO A 125 19.50 23.55 27.90
C PRO A 125 20.17 22.21 28.14
N ALA A 126 21.51 22.22 28.23
CA ALA A 126 22.33 21.04 28.48
C ALA A 126 21.80 20.27 29.71
N GLY A 127 21.23 19.09 29.45
CA GLY A 127 20.79 18.17 30.48
C GLY A 127 21.99 17.59 31.25
N PRO A 128 21.78 17.07 32.47
CA PRO A 128 22.87 16.59 33.33
C PRO A 128 23.61 15.42 32.66
N THR A 129 24.93 15.55 32.68
CA THR A 129 25.92 14.61 32.16
C THR A 129 25.72 13.20 32.72
N ASN A 130 25.21 12.28 31.90
CA ASN A 130 25.42 10.86 32.11
C ASN A 130 26.87 10.54 31.71
N ALA A 131 27.76 10.60 32.69
CA ALA A 131 29.13 10.10 32.57
C ALA A 131 29.10 8.57 32.41
N ALA A 132 29.06 8.09 31.17
CA ALA A 132 29.60 6.81 30.69
C ALA A 132 28.94 6.40 29.36
N ALA A 133 29.39 7.00 28.26
CA ALA A 133 29.36 6.42 26.92
C ALA A 133 30.24 7.31 26.03
N ASP A 134 31.55 7.06 26.09
CA ASP A 134 32.50 7.55 25.10
C ASP A 134 32.33 6.70 23.82
N GLU A 135 31.27 6.99 23.09
CA GLU A 135 31.14 6.63 21.69
C GLU A 135 30.98 7.96 20.95
N SER A 136 32.09 8.44 20.39
CA SER A 136 32.16 9.57 19.49
C SER A 136 31.20 9.33 18.32
N GLN A 137 29.95 9.79 18.47
CA GLN A 137 29.02 9.91 17.38
C GLN A 137 29.70 10.82 16.34
N PRO A 138 29.85 10.36 15.08
CA PRO A 138 30.38 11.24 14.04
C PRO A 138 29.49 12.48 13.99
N ASP A 139 30.11 13.66 13.95
CA ASP A 139 29.39 14.92 13.85
C ASP A 139 28.61 14.92 12.53
N MET A 140 27.35 14.50 12.61
CA MET A 140 26.47 14.31 11.46
C MET A 140 26.31 15.60 10.67
N GLN A 141 26.48 16.76 11.32
CA GLN A 141 26.44 18.07 10.65
C GLN A 141 27.68 18.26 9.76
N GLN A 142 28.83 17.76 10.20
CA GLN A 142 30.07 17.82 9.44
C GLN A 142 30.06 16.83 8.27
N ALA A 143 29.57 15.61 8.50
CA ALA A 143 29.39 14.61 7.43
C ALA A 143 28.41 15.09 6.34
N LEU A 144 27.33 15.77 6.75
CA LEU A 144 26.40 16.40 5.81
C LEU A 144 27.08 17.55 5.06
N ARG A 145 27.82 18.44 5.72
CA ARG A 145 28.54 19.53 5.02
C ARG A 145 29.52 19.01 3.98
N GLU A 146 30.31 17.99 4.31
CA GLU A 146 31.26 17.38 3.38
C GLU A 146 30.54 16.78 2.15
N MET A 147 29.42 16.08 2.34
CA MET A 147 28.61 15.58 1.23
C MET A 147 28.07 16.70 0.32
N PHE A 148 27.63 17.82 0.89
CA PHE A 148 27.09 18.94 0.11
C PHE A 148 28.20 19.69 -0.65
N GLU A 149 29.41 19.78 -0.08
CA GLU A 149 30.58 20.31 -0.77
C GLU A 149 31.05 19.40 -1.92
N GLU A 150 31.01 18.09 -1.74
CA GLU A 150 31.31 17.11 -2.81
C GLU A 150 30.33 17.22 -3.99
N GLU A 151 29.05 17.52 -3.73
CA GLU A 151 28.03 17.77 -4.76
C GLU A 151 28.06 19.22 -5.30
N GLY A 152 29.01 20.05 -4.87
CA GLY A 152 29.20 21.43 -5.35
C GLY A 152 28.10 22.41 -4.91
N LEU A 153 27.32 22.06 -3.89
CA LEU A 153 26.25 22.86 -3.31
C LEU A 153 26.79 23.73 -2.16
N THR A 154 27.66 24.68 -2.49
CA THR A 154 28.14 25.70 -1.53
C THR A 154 27.07 26.78 -1.32
N GLU A 155 27.05 27.43 -0.14
CA GLU A 155 26.07 28.47 0.24
C GLU A 155 25.96 29.66 -0.75
N ASP A 156 26.96 29.88 -1.60
CA ASP A 156 26.98 30.92 -2.63
C ASP A 156 26.37 30.48 -3.99
N GLY A 157 26.01 29.20 -4.14
CA GLY A 157 25.40 28.65 -5.35
C GLY A 157 23.87 28.64 -5.23
N ASP A 158 23.18 29.39 -6.08
CA ASP A 158 21.72 29.37 -6.14
C ASP A 158 21.24 27.94 -6.48
N PRO A 159 20.64 27.19 -5.52
CA PRO A 159 20.29 25.79 -5.71
C PRO A 159 19.13 25.62 -6.71
N LEU A 160 18.52 26.72 -7.14
CA LEU A 160 17.41 26.76 -8.09
C LEU A 160 17.82 27.26 -9.48
N ALA A 161 19.09 27.60 -9.71
CA ALA A 161 19.55 28.10 -11.00
C ALA A 161 19.38 27.08 -12.16
N SER A 162 19.35 25.78 -11.84
CA SER A 162 19.10 24.70 -12.79
C SER A 162 17.63 24.30 -12.90
N TYR A 163 16.76 24.83 -12.04
CA TYR A 163 15.33 24.52 -12.03
C TYR A 163 14.57 25.52 -12.92
N GLU A 164 14.47 25.22 -14.21
CA GLU A 164 13.52 25.91 -15.08
C GLU A 164 12.09 25.54 -14.67
N LEU A 165 11.40 26.45 -13.99
CA LEU A 165 9.97 26.32 -13.72
C LEU A 165 9.21 26.27 -15.06
N PRO A 166 8.36 25.25 -15.30
CA PRO A 166 7.54 25.24 -16.51
C PRO A 166 6.62 26.46 -16.50
N LEU A 167 6.79 27.30 -17.52
CA LEU A 167 6.00 28.50 -17.79
C LEU A 167 4.51 28.22 -17.55
N VAL A 168 3.93 29.02 -16.65
CA VAL A 168 2.51 29.05 -16.35
C VAL A 168 1.74 29.14 -17.66
N ARG A 169 0.87 28.16 -17.93
CA ARG A 169 -0.13 28.27 -18.99
C ARG A 169 -1.03 29.45 -18.64
N GLU A 170 -0.90 30.54 -19.40
CA GLU A 170 -1.87 31.63 -19.36
C GLU A 170 -3.28 31.09 -19.62
N VAL A 171 -4.22 31.52 -18.80
CA VAL A 171 -5.65 31.18 -18.82
C VAL A 171 -6.37 31.99 -19.89
#